data_AF-A0A6B3HNU3-F1
#
_entry.id   AF-A0A6B3HNU3-F1
#
_cell.length_a   1.000
_cell.length_b   1.000
_cell.length_c   1.000
_cell.angle_alpha   90.00
_cell.angle_beta   90.00
_cell.angle_gamma   90.00
#
_symmetry.space_group_name_H-M   'P 1'
#
loop_
_entity.id
_entity.type
_entity.pdbx_description
1 polymer ?
#
loop_
_entity_poly.entity_id
_entity_poly.type
_entity_poly.pdbx_seq_one_letter_code
_entity_poly.pdbx_strand_id
1 'polypeptide(L)'
;EAVRQRLSLLPDAVVSLLTAAAVLGREFRRQVLAVVHGSPVPQVERLLESAIVARVVVPRPSGSYAFAHDLLRETLYASLGDADTRRRHAAAVR
;
A
#
# COMPACT_ATOMS: atom_id res chain seq x y z
N GLU A 1 4.00 15.82 -7.19
CA GLU A 1 5.10 15.17 -7.91
C GLU A 1 5.91 14.12 -7.14
N ALA A 2 6.78 14.47 -6.20
CA ALA A 2 7.76 13.51 -5.65
C ALA A 2 7.18 12.23 -5.03
N VAL A 3 5.99 12.32 -4.39
CA VAL A 3 5.31 11.16 -3.80
C VAL A 3 4.83 10.16 -4.86
N ARG A 4 4.22 10.63 -5.96
CA ARG A 4 3.74 9.75 -7.04
C ARG A 4 4.90 9.05 -7.74
N GLN A 5 6.00 9.77 -7.99
CA GLN A 5 7.20 9.20 -8.59
C GLN A 5 7.84 8.14 -7.68
N ARG A 6 7.85 8.36 -6.36
CA ARG A 6 8.34 7.35 -5.41
C ARG A 6 7.48 6.09 -5.42
N LEU A 7 6.15 6.24 -5.48
CA LEU A 7 5.22 5.12 -5.55
C LEU A 7 5.31 4.38 -6.90
N SER A 8 5.58 5.06 -8.01
CA SER A 8 5.74 4.43 -9.33
C SER A 8 7.01 3.59 -9.46
N LEU A 9 7.98 3.77 -8.55
CA LEU A 9 9.20 2.96 -8.49
C LEU A 9 9.02 1.68 -7.64
N LEU A 10 7.86 1.51 -6.99
CA LEU A 10 7.58 0.33 -6.19
C LEU A 10 7.02 -0.79 -7.06
N PRO A 11 7.34 -2.06 -6.74
CA PRO A 11 6.66 -3.19 -7.36
C PRO A 11 5.15 -3.12 -7.14
N ASP A 12 4.37 -3.51 -8.15
CA ASP A 12 2.90 -3.47 -8.09
C ASP A 12 2.31 -4.21 -6.89
N ALA A 13 2.94 -5.31 -6.45
CA ALA A 13 2.53 -6.05 -5.26
C ALA A 13 2.65 -5.22 -3.97
N VAL A 14 3.68 -4.37 -3.88
CA VAL A 14 3.87 -3.46 -2.74
C VAL A 14 2.85 -2.33 -2.80
N VAL A 15 2.60 -1.76 -3.99
CA VAL A 15 1.57 -0.73 -4.18
C VAL A 15 0.19 -1.28 -3.81
N SER A 16 -0.17 -2.47 -4.30
CA SER A 16 -1.43 -3.15 -3.96
C SER A 16 -1.62 -3.31 -2.45
N LEU A 17 -0.58 -3.78 -1.76
CA LEU A 17 -0.61 -3.91 -0.30
C LEU A 17 -0.81 -2.56 0.40
N LEU A 18 -0.06 -1.54 -0.02
CA LEU A 18 -0.12 -0.21 0.59
C LEU A 18 -1.45 0.48 0.32
N THR A 19 -2.07 0.22 -0.83
CA THR A 19 -3.43 0.68 -1.14
C THR A 19 -4.46 0.05 -0.20
N ALA A 20 -4.35 -1.25 0.08
CA ALA A 20 -5.20 -1.90 1.09
C ALA A 20 -4.96 -1.32 2.50
N ALA A 21 -3.69 -1.04 2.85
CA ALA A 21 -3.34 -0.42 4.11
C ALA A 21 -3.89 1.01 4.25
N ALA A 22 -3.98 1.77 3.15
CA ALA A 22 -4.50 3.14 3.17
C ALA A 22 -5.97 3.22 3.62
N VAL A 23 -6.76 2.17 3.38
CA VAL A 23 -8.16 2.05 3.83
C VAL A 23 -8.25 1.83 5.34
N LEU A 24 -7.26 1.16 5.94
CA LEU A 24 -7.20 0.91 7.38
C LEU A 24 -6.84 2.15 8.20
N GLY A 25 -6.37 3.22 7.55
CA GLY A 25 -6.02 4.49 8.18
C GLY A 25 -4.50 4.70 8.31
N ARG A 26 -4.12 5.64 9.19
CA ARG A 26 -2.72 6.08 9.33
C ARG A 26 -1.82 5.02 9.99
N GLU A 27 -2.40 4.18 10.83
CA GLU A 27 -1.71 3.12 11.56
C GLU A 27 -2.54 1.82 11.48
N PHE A 28 -1.86 0.69 11.29
CA PHE A 28 -2.50 -0.61 11.09
C PHE A 28 -1.63 -1.75 11.62
N ARG A 29 -2.24 -2.90 11.88
CA ARG A 29 -1.54 -4.13 12.27
C ARG A 29 -1.39 -5.07 11.08
N ARG A 30 -0.27 -5.79 10.98
CA ARG A 30 -0.01 -6.75 9.88
C ARG A 30 -1.09 -7.83 9.76
N GLN A 31 -1.65 -8.30 10.88
CA GLN A 31 -2.67 -9.33 10.89
C GLN A 31 -3.96 -8.85 10.22
N VAL A 32 -4.37 -7.60 10.51
CA VAL A 32 -5.56 -6.99 9.89
C VAL A 32 -5.31 -6.74 8.41
N LEU A 33 -4.12 -6.24 8.07
CA LEU A 33 -3.75 -6.00 6.67
C LEU A 33 -3.73 -7.29 5.85
N ALA A 34 -3.28 -8.41 6.40
CA ALA A 34 -3.30 -9.71 5.74
C ALA A 34 -4.73 -10.17 5.39
N VAL A 35 -5.68 -9.96 6.30
CA VAL A 35 -7.09 -10.26 6.05
C VAL A 35 -7.66 -9.36 4.95
N VAL A 36 -7.42 -8.04 5.03
CA VAL A 36 -7.96 -7.09 4.04
C VAL A 36 -7.34 -7.26 2.65
N HIS A 37 -6.04 -7.54 2.57
CA HIS A 37 -5.35 -7.79 1.30
C HIS A 37 -5.64 -9.20 0.75
N GLY A 38 -6.15 -10.12 1.58
CA GLY A 38 -6.39 -11.51 1.18
C GLY A 38 -5.10 -12.29 0.91
N SER A 39 -4.02 -12.03 1.67
CA SER A 39 -2.74 -12.71 1.50
C SER A 39 -2.19 -13.25 2.83
N PRO A 40 -1.40 -14.34 2.81
CA PRO A 40 -0.80 -14.89 4.03
C PRO A 40 0.11 -13.88 4.74
N VAL A 41 0.13 -13.91 6.07
CA VAL A 41 0.97 -13.01 6.89
C VAL A 41 2.45 -13.01 6.46
N PRO A 42 3.10 -14.16 6.19
CA PRO A 42 4.51 -14.15 5.75
C PRO A 42 4.75 -13.43 4.43
N GLN A 43 3.75 -13.40 3.54
CA GLN A 43 3.82 -12.65 2.29
C GLN A 43 3.67 -11.15 2.54
N VAL A 44 2.72 -10.78 3.40
CA VAL A 44 2.52 -9.37 3.83
C VAL A 44 3.77 -8.82 4.50
N GLU A 45 4.44 -9.61 5.34
CA GLU A 45 5.68 -9.20 6.01
C GLU A 45 6.79 -8.86 5.02
N ARG A 46 7.05 -9.72 4.02
CA ARG A 46 8.05 -9.45 2.96
C ARG A 46 7.74 -8.17 2.17
N LEU A 47 6.46 -7.93 1.89
CA LEU A 47 6.02 -6.72 1.19
C LEU A 47 6.14 -5.47 2.09
N LEU A 48 5.86 -5.59 3.40
CA LEU A 48 6.06 -4.51 4.37
C LEU A 48 7.55 -4.16 4.51
N GLU A 49 8.46 -5.14 4.51
CA GLU A 49 9.90 -4.90 4.50
C GLU A 49 10.31 -4.03 3.30
N SER A 50 9.81 -4.35 2.11
CA SER A 50 10.05 -3.55 0.90
C SER A 50 9.52 -2.11 1.05
N ALA A 51 8.33 -1.95 1.63
CA ALA A 51 7.74 -0.65 1.90
C ALA A 51 8.51 0.16 2.97
N ILE A 52 9.14 -0.50 3.93
CA ILE A 52 10.01 0.12 4.94
C ILE A 52 11.31 0.60 4.32
N VAL A 53 11.97 -0.22 3.49
CA VAL A 53 13.17 0.16 2.74
C VAL A 53 12.88 1.39 1.88
N ALA A 54 11.71 1.40 1.22
CA ALA A 54 11.24 2.53 0.46
C ALA A 54 10.72 3.70 1.31
N ARG A 55 10.81 3.64 2.64
CA ARG A 55 10.33 4.63 3.64
C ARG A 55 8.90 5.12 3.40
N VAL A 56 8.02 4.23 2.98
CA VAL A 56 6.59 4.53 2.83
C VAL A 56 5.83 4.26 4.12
N VAL A 57 6.24 3.20 4.83
CA VAL A 57 5.72 2.83 6.14
C VAL A 57 6.85 2.70 7.14
N VAL A 58 6.54 2.91 8.42
CA VAL A 58 7.46 2.78 9.53
C VAL A 58 6.89 1.82 10.57
N PRO A 59 7.70 0.88 11.10
CA PRO A 59 7.27 0.03 12.21
C PRO A 59 7.14 0.85 13.49
N ARG A 60 6.23 0.44 14.37
CA ARG A 60 6.02 1.03 15.69
C ARG A 60 6.39 0.03 16.80
N PRO A 61 6.79 0.51 18.00
CA PRO A 61 7.14 -0.37 19.12
C PRO A 61 6.00 -1.32 19.55
N SER A 62 4.76 -0.93 19.30
CA SER A 62 3.54 -1.72 19.55
C SER A 62 3.33 -2.90 18.58
N GLY A 63 4.20 -3.09 17.59
CA GLY A 63 4.04 -4.09 16.53
C GLY A 63 3.05 -3.69 15.43
N SER A 64 2.59 -2.44 15.43
CA SER A 64 1.85 -1.83 14.32
C SER A 64 2.79 -1.16 13.31
N TYR A 65 2.24 -0.75 12.19
CA TYR A 65 2.91 -0.02 11.13
C TYR A 65 2.12 1.26 10.86
N ALA A 66 2.81 2.34 10.56
CA ALA A 66 2.19 3.60 10.18
C ALA A 66 2.77 4.12 8.88
N PHE A 67 1.99 4.88 8.11
CA PHE A 67 2.55 5.62 6.99
C PHE A 67 3.58 6.64 7.49
N ALA A 68 4.68 6.79 6.75
CA ALA A 68 5.71 7.78 7.07
C ALA A 68 5.16 9.21 6.95
N HIS A 69 4.23 9.43 6.02
CA HIS A 69 3.58 10.72 5.78
C HIS A 69 2.11 10.52 5.39
N ASP A 70 1.23 11.43 5.83
CA ASP A 70 -0.20 11.36 5.49
C ASP A 70 -0.46 11.49 3.98
N LEU A 71 0.35 12.28 3.26
CA LEU A 71 0.23 12.44 1.80
C LEU A 71 0.44 11.12 1.03
N LEU A 72 1.26 10.20 1.54
CA LEU A 72 1.43 8.87 0.94
C LEU A 72 0.11 8.08 1.03
N ARG A 73 -0.50 8.09 2.22
CA ARG A 73 -1.79 7.43 2.48
C ARG A 73 -2.88 8.01 1.57
N GLU A 74 -3.00 9.33 1.52
CA GLU A 74 -4.00 10.01 0.71
C GLU A 74 -3.83 9.72 -0.78
N THR A 75 -2.58 9.71 -1.27
CA THR A 75 -2.29 9.37 -2.67
C THR A 75 -2.68 7.94 -2.99
N LEU A 76 -2.36 6.99 -2.11
CA LEU A 76 -2.74 5.57 -2.28
C LEU A 76 -4.24 5.35 -2.17
N TYR A 77 -4.91 6.05 -1.24
CA TYR A 77 -6.36 5.99 -1.07
C TYR A 77 -7.09 6.57 -2.29
N ALA A 78 -6.65 7.73 -2.79
CA ALA A 78 -7.20 8.32 -4.01
C ALA A 78 -7.02 7.40 -5.23
N SER A 79 -5.92 6.65 -5.28
CA SER A 79 -5.66 5.71 -6.36
C SER A 79 -6.62 4.51 -6.43
N LEU A 80 -7.43 4.26 -5.40
CA LEU A 80 -8.47 3.23 -5.43
C LEU A 80 -9.52 3.50 -6.51
N GLY A 81 -9.95 4.76 -6.66
CA GLY A 81 -10.86 5.15 -7.74
C GLY A 81 -10.22 5.04 -9.12
N ASP A 82 -8.91 5.28 -9.20
CA ASP A 82 -8.14 5.13 -10.44
C ASP A 82 -7.80 3.68 -10.77
N ALA A 83 -7.75 2.78 -9.78
CA ALA A 83 -7.41 1.37 -9.99
C ALA A 83 -8.54 0.61 -10.68
N ASP A 84 -9.80 0.88 -10.30
CA ASP A 84 -10.96 0.36 -11.03
C ASP A 84 -11.03 0.93 -12.44
N THR A 85 -10.72 2.21 -12.61
CA THR A 85 -10.63 2.86 -13.93
C THR A 85 -9.52 2.25 -14.78
N ARG A 86 -8.34 2.00 -14.21
CA ARG A 86 -7.22 1.31 -14.89
C ARG A 86 -7.55 -0.13 -15.24
N ARG A 87 -8.22 -0.90 -14.38
CA ARG A 87 -8.68 -2.26 -14.70
C ARG A 87 -9.68 -2.25 -15.85
N ARG A 88 -10.65 -1.33 -15.84
CA ARG A 88 -11.62 -1.17 -16.94
C ARG A 88 -10.93 -0.74 -18.23
N HIS A 89 -9.95 0.17 -18.15
CA HIS A 89 -9.17 0.60 -19.31
C HIS A 89 -8.32 -0.54 -19.88
N ALA A 90 -7.63 -1.32 -19.03
CA ALA A 90 -6.87 -2.49 -19.45
C ALA A 90 -7.75 -3.61 -20.03
N ALA A 91 -8.99 -3.75 -19.56
CA ALA A 91 -9.96 -4.68 -20.12
C ALA A 91 -10.57 -4.17 -21.45
N ALA A 92 -10.64 -2.86 -21.66
CA ALA A 92 -11.18 -2.23 -22.87
C ALA A 92 -10.15 -2.09 -24.01
N VAL A 93 -8.85 -2.07 -23.70
CA VAL A 93 -7.75 -1.96 -24.69
C VAL A 93 -7.22 -3.35 -25.07
N ARG A 94 -8.12 -4.34 -25.27
CA ARG A 94 -7.74 -5.66 -25.78
C ARG A 94 -8.04 -5.80 -27.27
#